data_AF-A0A7K2Z2H3-F1
#
_entry.id   AF-A0A7K2Z2H3-F1
#
_cell.length_a   1.000
_cell.length_b   1.000
_cell.length_c   1.000
_cell.angle_alpha   90.00
_cell.angle_beta   90.00
_cell.angle_gamma   90.00
#
_symmetry.space_group_name_H-M   'P 1'
#
loop_
_entity.id
_entity.type
_entity.pdbx_description
1 polymer ?
#
loop_
_entity_poly.entity_id
_entity_poly.type
_entity_poly.pdbx_seq_one_letter_code
_entity_poly.pdbx_strand_id
1 'polypeptide(L)'
;MAMREDNGPREPLPNAPGDAVHEAEQVAVEAFDLGAAERTAGRVDAARAAFLRAAATGHPDIGPMALANLAVLEASAGRNAEARTAFRQAIATGHRDHAAKSLFNFGLFEKHNGEPAHARELYRQAIATEHPEHARTARFNLANLEVEQGRPDEACALLLRAMEPPFLADTASRAHRLLMAVAPGRLAEAREVYLRAAASEDEDTATHARRLLYDLDPAYLIPGDTIRLGTHTFDPADIESAEWAMGKRPGYSSGYLDIHTRGGGHHVAFVDLRDPDDGRGIQVLRRLLGSDDL
;
A
#
# COMPACT_ATOMS: atom_id res chain seq x y z
N MET A 1 5.72 -19.41 86.05
CA MET A 1 5.69 -18.01 85.59
C MET A 1 5.69 -18.06 84.07
N ALA A 2 4.49 -18.03 83.48
CA ALA A 2 4.29 -18.21 82.05
C ALA A 2 4.33 -16.85 81.34
N MET A 3 5.21 -16.68 80.36
CA MET A 3 5.13 -15.60 79.39
C MET A 3 4.31 -16.10 78.20
N ARG A 4 3.18 -15.45 77.93
CA ARG A 4 2.37 -15.64 76.73
C ARG A 4 3.02 -14.83 75.61
N GLU A 5 3.38 -15.49 74.51
CA GLU A 5 3.74 -14.82 73.26
C GLU A 5 2.47 -14.28 72.61
N ASP A 6 2.46 -12.96 72.42
CA ASP A 6 1.42 -12.20 71.73
C ASP A 6 1.56 -12.43 70.23
N ASN A 7 0.58 -13.11 69.63
CA ASN A 7 0.53 -13.46 68.22
C ASN A 7 -0.60 -12.64 67.57
N GLY A 8 -0.41 -11.33 67.50
CA GLY A 8 -1.29 -10.42 66.78
C GLY A 8 -1.27 -10.69 65.26
N PRO A 9 -2.35 -10.38 64.53
CA PRO A 9 -2.43 -10.61 63.09
C PRO A 9 -1.35 -9.79 62.36
N ARG A 10 -0.46 -10.49 61.64
CA ARG A 10 0.51 -9.86 60.73
C ARG A 10 -0.27 -9.10 59.65
N GLU A 11 -0.15 -7.77 59.63
CA GLU A 11 -0.58 -6.99 58.49
C GLU A 11 0.14 -7.50 57.23
N PRO A 12 -0.59 -7.72 56.11
CA PRO A 12 0.05 -8.14 54.88
C PRO A 12 1.01 -7.05 54.42
N LEU A 13 2.26 -7.43 54.15
CA LEU A 13 3.27 -6.54 53.58
C LEU A 13 2.73 -5.96 52.27
N PRO A 14 2.96 -4.66 51.97
CA PRO A 14 2.55 -4.07 50.71
C PRO A 14 3.19 -4.84 49.53
N ASN A 15 2.38 -5.18 48.52
CA ASN A 15 2.81 -5.92 47.33
C ASN A 15 4.04 -5.28 46.68
N ALA A 16 4.95 -6.10 46.16
CA ALA A 16 6.15 -5.63 45.50
C ALA A 16 5.78 -4.83 44.23
N PRO A 17 6.53 -3.79 43.87
CA PRO A 17 6.22 -2.95 42.71
C PRO A 17 6.15 -3.71 41.37
N GLY A 18 6.74 -4.91 41.29
CA GLY A 18 6.61 -5.79 40.12
C GLY A 18 5.24 -6.45 39.96
N ASP A 19 4.56 -6.75 41.08
CA ASP A 19 3.24 -7.42 41.06
C ASP A 19 2.16 -6.46 40.55
N ALA A 20 2.22 -5.19 40.96
CA ALA A 20 1.27 -4.16 40.54
C ALA A 20 1.38 -3.81 39.04
N VAL A 21 2.59 -3.86 38.46
CA VAL A 21 2.80 -3.64 37.02
C VAL A 21 2.22 -4.80 36.22
N HIS A 22 2.45 -6.03 36.66
CA HIS A 22 1.93 -7.23 35.99
C HIS A 22 0.40 -7.32 36.11
N GLU A 23 -0.16 -6.97 37.26
CA GLU A 23 -1.62 -6.86 37.45
C GLU A 23 -2.23 -5.80 36.52
N ALA A 24 -1.60 -4.63 36.39
CA ALA A 24 -2.09 -3.57 35.49
C ALA A 24 -2.03 -3.98 34.01
N GLU A 25 -0.98 -4.69 33.60
CA GLU A 25 -0.84 -5.26 32.26
C GLU A 25 -1.95 -6.29 31.98
N GLN A 26 -2.14 -7.24 32.90
CA GLN A 26 -3.16 -8.27 32.75
C GLN A 26 -4.57 -7.66 32.65
N VAL A 27 -4.88 -6.66 33.49
CA VAL A 27 -6.16 -5.94 33.42
C VAL A 27 -6.34 -5.21 32.10
N ALA A 28 -5.27 -4.63 31.53
CA ALA A 28 -5.33 -3.95 30.24
C ALA A 28 -5.65 -4.93 29.11
N VAL A 29 -4.96 -6.08 29.08
CA VAL A 29 -5.15 -7.14 28.07
C VAL A 29 -6.55 -7.73 28.18
N GLU A 30 -6.99 -8.14 29.37
CA GLU A 30 -8.31 -8.73 29.58
C GLU A 30 -9.44 -7.76 29.17
N ALA A 31 -9.32 -6.49 29.53
CA ALA A 31 -10.29 -5.47 29.13
C ALA A 31 -10.29 -5.22 27.62
N PHE A 32 -9.13 -5.26 26.97
CA PHE A 32 -9.03 -5.10 25.52
C PHE A 32 -9.66 -6.28 24.77
N ASP A 33 -9.34 -7.50 25.18
CA ASP A 33 -9.85 -8.74 24.58
C ASP A 33 -11.36 -8.85 24.74
N LEU A 34 -11.89 -8.48 25.92
CA LEU A 34 -13.32 -8.35 26.13
C LEU A 34 -13.94 -7.33 25.16
N GLY A 35 -13.32 -6.16 25.01
CA GLY A 35 -13.78 -5.15 24.05
C GLY A 35 -13.84 -5.66 22.61
N ALA A 36 -12.83 -6.41 22.18
CA ALA A 36 -12.79 -7.04 20.86
C ALA A 36 -13.87 -8.11 20.68
N ALA A 37 -14.10 -8.94 21.70
CA ALA A 37 -15.13 -9.98 21.69
C ALA A 37 -16.56 -9.38 21.66
N GLU A 38 -16.81 -8.38 22.50
CA GLU A 38 -18.10 -7.67 22.56
C GLU A 38 -18.42 -6.94 21.26
N ARG A 39 -17.41 -6.33 20.63
CA ARG A 39 -17.54 -5.70 19.31
C ARG A 39 -17.93 -6.73 18.25
N THR A 40 -17.28 -7.89 18.25
CA THR A 40 -17.57 -8.98 17.32
C THR A 40 -18.99 -9.52 17.52
N ALA A 41 -19.48 -9.53 18.75
CA ALA A 41 -20.84 -9.92 19.09
C ALA A 41 -21.90 -8.83 18.86
N GLY A 42 -21.52 -7.65 18.33
CA GLY A 42 -22.43 -6.53 18.06
C GLY A 42 -22.91 -5.78 19.30
N ARG A 43 -22.34 -6.06 20.48
CA ARG A 43 -22.71 -5.41 21.75
C ARG A 43 -21.90 -4.14 21.94
N VAL A 44 -22.28 -3.10 21.18
CA VAL A 44 -21.55 -1.83 21.05
C VAL A 44 -21.22 -1.19 22.41
N ASP A 45 -22.19 -1.07 23.33
CA ASP A 45 -21.96 -0.40 24.61
C ASP A 45 -21.07 -1.20 25.56
N ALA A 46 -21.14 -2.53 25.52
CA ALA A 46 -20.25 -3.39 26.29
C ALA A 46 -18.81 -3.31 25.76
N ALA A 47 -18.65 -3.33 24.42
CA ALA A 47 -17.36 -3.15 23.78
C ALA A 47 -16.73 -1.78 24.13
N ARG A 48 -17.54 -0.72 24.08
CA ARG A 48 -17.15 0.63 24.49
C ARG A 48 -16.64 0.66 25.93
N ALA A 49 -17.41 0.10 26.87
CA ALA A 49 -17.03 0.07 28.28
C ALA A 49 -15.70 -0.67 28.50
N ALA A 50 -15.51 -1.79 27.82
CA ALA A 50 -14.29 -2.59 27.90
C ALA A 50 -13.07 -1.86 27.31
N PHE A 51 -13.19 -1.22 26.14
CA PHE A 51 -12.11 -0.41 25.58
C PHE A 51 -11.75 0.80 26.45
N LEU A 52 -12.74 1.49 27.03
CA LEU A 52 -12.49 2.57 27.98
C LEU A 52 -11.74 2.08 29.21
N ARG A 53 -12.08 0.88 29.72
CA ARG A 53 -11.39 0.25 30.84
C ARG A 53 -9.93 -0.08 30.48
N ALA A 54 -9.70 -0.66 29.30
CA ALA A 54 -8.35 -0.95 28.81
C ALA A 54 -7.51 0.34 28.66
N ALA A 55 -8.08 1.39 28.08
CA ALA A 55 -7.43 2.69 27.96
C ALA A 55 -7.10 3.34 29.31
N ALA A 56 -7.99 3.22 30.30
CA ALA A 56 -7.82 3.80 31.63
C ALA A 56 -6.68 3.17 32.45
N THR A 57 -6.19 1.99 32.06
CA THR A 57 -5.01 1.37 32.71
C THR A 57 -3.73 2.17 32.48
N GLY A 58 -3.68 3.00 31.43
CA GLY A 58 -2.47 3.73 31.05
C GLY A 58 -1.37 2.84 30.47
N HIS A 59 -1.67 1.57 30.13
CA HIS A 59 -0.70 0.67 29.52
C HIS A 59 -0.15 1.28 28.22
N PRO A 60 1.19 1.32 28.03
CA PRO A 60 1.81 2.05 26.93
C PRO A 60 1.39 1.58 25.54
N ASP A 61 1.20 0.28 25.32
CA ASP A 61 0.77 -0.26 24.01
C ASP A 61 -0.75 -0.49 23.92
N ILE A 62 -1.34 -1.16 24.92
CA ILE A 62 -2.78 -1.47 24.94
C ILE A 62 -3.66 -0.22 25.04
N GLY A 63 -3.25 0.81 25.78
CA GLY A 63 -4.05 2.03 25.94
C GLY A 63 -4.32 2.76 24.62
N PRO A 64 -3.26 3.12 23.85
CA PRO A 64 -3.40 3.68 22.51
C PRO A 64 -4.18 2.77 21.55
N MET A 65 -3.95 1.45 21.61
CA MET A 65 -4.68 0.48 20.82
C MET A 65 -6.18 0.48 21.12
N ALA A 66 -6.55 0.51 22.40
CA ALA A 66 -7.93 0.54 22.86
C ALA A 66 -8.63 1.83 22.44
N LEU A 67 -7.97 2.99 22.53
CA LEU A 67 -8.52 4.27 22.06
C LEU A 67 -8.74 4.27 20.54
N ALA A 68 -7.80 3.73 19.76
CA ALA A 68 -7.95 3.62 18.31
C ALA A 68 -9.13 2.70 17.93
N ASN A 69 -9.31 1.58 18.63
CA ASN A 69 -10.44 0.67 18.41
C ASN A 69 -11.77 1.28 18.87
N LEU A 70 -11.78 2.00 19.99
CA LEU A 70 -12.94 2.76 20.45
C LEU A 70 -13.37 3.77 19.39
N ALA A 71 -12.45 4.53 18.81
CA ALA A 71 -12.79 5.53 17.79
C ALA A 71 -13.48 4.92 16.56
N VAL A 72 -12.99 3.77 16.09
CA VAL A 72 -13.61 3.02 14.98
C VAL A 72 -14.96 2.44 15.38
N LEU A 73 -15.10 1.93 16.61
CA LEU A 73 -16.37 1.44 17.14
C LEU A 73 -17.43 2.55 17.16
N GLU A 74 -17.10 3.72 17.74
CA GLU A 74 -18.01 4.87 17.82
C GLU A 74 -18.39 5.37 16.43
N ALA A 75 -17.43 5.41 15.49
CA ALA A 75 -17.70 5.76 14.10
C ALA A 75 -18.69 4.79 13.43
N SER A 76 -18.48 3.48 13.61
CA SER A 76 -19.37 2.44 13.07
C SER A 76 -20.78 2.47 13.68
N ALA A 77 -20.89 2.96 14.92
CA ALA A 77 -22.15 3.13 15.63
C ALA A 77 -22.86 4.48 15.33
N GLY A 78 -22.29 5.33 14.46
CA GLY A 78 -22.83 6.65 14.12
C GLY A 78 -22.67 7.70 15.22
N ARG A 79 -21.86 7.42 16.25
CA ARG A 79 -21.60 8.33 17.38
C ARG A 79 -20.47 9.28 17.03
N ASN A 80 -20.76 10.21 16.13
CA ASN A 80 -19.76 11.03 15.45
C ASN A 80 -18.94 11.92 16.39
N ALA A 81 -19.55 12.46 17.45
CA ALA A 81 -18.84 13.32 18.40
C ALA A 81 -17.87 12.52 19.27
N GLU A 82 -18.29 11.34 19.69
CA GLU A 82 -17.52 10.37 20.46
C GLU A 82 -16.36 9.81 19.62
N ALA A 83 -16.61 9.46 18.36
CA ALA A 83 -15.59 9.01 17.42
C ALA A 83 -14.48 10.04 17.25
N ARG A 84 -14.83 11.32 16.98
CA ARG A 84 -13.87 12.43 16.89
C ARG A 84 -13.04 12.59 18.16
N THR A 85 -13.67 12.43 19.32
CA THR A 85 -12.99 12.55 20.61
C THR A 85 -12.01 11.40 20.81
N ALA A 86 -12.44 10.17 20.57
CA ALA A 86 -11.59 8.98 20.67
C ALA A 86 -10.43 9.00 19.67
N PHE A 87 -10.64 9.45 18.43
CA PHE A 87 -9.55 9.63 17.46
C PHE A 87 -8.52 10.64 17.96
N ARG A 88 -8.95 11.82 18.44
CA ARG A 88 -8.03 12.83 19.00
C ARG A 88 -7.24 12.29 20.19
N GLN A 89 -7.88 11.52 21.07
CA GLN A 89 -7.21 10.89 22.20
C GLN A 89 -6.17 9.84 21.75
N ALA A 90 -6.52 8.98 20.80
CA ALA A 90 -5.59 7.99 20.25
C ALA A 90 -4.38 8.65 19.58
N ILE A 91 -4.59 9.75 18.84
CA ILE A 91 -3.52 10.54 18.21
C ILE A 91 -2.63 11.21 19.26
N ALA A 92 -3.23 11.78 20.31
CA ALA A 92 -2.51 12.48 21.38
C ALA A 92 -1.59 11.56 22.20
N THR A 93 -1.79 10.23 22.14
CA THR A 93 -0.87 9.28 22.77
C THR A 93 0.53 9.28 22.14
N GLY A 94 0.67 9.72 20.88
CA GLY A 94 1.94 9.69 20.15
C GLY A 94 2.47 8.29 19.86
N HIS A 95 1.71 7.23 20.13
CA HIS A 95 2.14 5.86 19.87
C HIS A 95 2.38 5.65 18.38
N ARG A 96 3.59 5.20 18.00
CA ARG A 96 4.05 5.10 16.61
C ARG A 96 3.01 4.49 15.67
N ASP A 97 2.46 3.33 16.01
CA ASP A 97 1.53 2.61 15.13
C ASP A 97 0.10 3.12 15.29
N HIS A 98 -0.43 3.16 16.52
CA HIS A 98 -1.82 3.53 16.78
C HIS A 98 -2.15 5.01 16.51
N ALA A 99 -1.21 5.95 16.70
CA ALA A 99 -1.43 7.35 16.34
C ALA A 99 -1.48 7.53 14.81
N ALA A 100 -0.54 6.93 14.07
CA ALA A 100 -0.53 6.97 12.61
C ALA A 100 -1.78 6.32 12.00
N LYS A 101 -2.20 5.16 12.53
CA LYS A 101 -3.45 4.48 12.16
C LYS A 101 -4.67 5.34 12.44
N SER A 102 -4.69 6.01 13.59
CA SER A 102 -5.82 6.87 13.99
C SER A 102 -5.92 8.12 13.14
N LEU A 103 -4.81 8.77 12.78
CA LEU A 103 -4.80 9.89 11.81
C LEU A 103 -5.42 9.46 10.47
N PHE A 104 -4.98 8.32 9.94
CA PHE A 104 -5.50 7.79 8.68
C PHE A 104 -7.00 7.47 8.74
N ASN A 105 -7.43 6.71 9.76
CA ASN A 105 -8.83 6.34 9.94
C ASN A 105 -9.72 7.56 10.22
N PHE A 106 -9.19 8.56 10.94
CA PHE A 106 -9.91 9.78 11.19
C PHE A 106 -10.10 10.58 9.90
N GLY A 107 -9.10 10.62 9.02
CA GLY A 107 -9.23 11.22 7.69
C GLY A 107 -10.32 10.56 6.86
N LEU A 108 -10.39 9.22 6.85
CA LEU A 108 -11.48 8.48 6.20
C LEU A 108 -12.85 8.82 6.79
N PHE A 109 -12.93 8.87 8.12
CA PHE A 109 -14.16 9.21 8.84
C PHE A 109 -14.66 10.63 8.51
N GLU A 110 -13.78 11.63 8.51
CA GLU A 110 -14.14 13.01 8.19
C GLU A 110 -14.55 13.14 6.72
N LYS A 111 -13.86 12.46 5.79
CA LYS A 111 -14.26 12.41 4.37
C LYS A 111 -15.69 11.87 4.24
N HIS A 112 -16.01 10.75 4.91
CA HIS A 112 -17.35 10.15 4.87
C HIS A 112 -18.43 11.06 5.47
N ASN A 113 -18.08 11.86 6.48
CA ASN A 113 -18.98 12.82 7.13
C ASN A 113 -19.07 14.17 6.43
N GLY A 114 -18.54 14.30 5.21
CA GLY A 114 -18.66 15.54 4.42
C GLY A 114 -17.68 16.64 4.80
N GLU A 115 -16.58 16.29 5.49
CA GLU A 115 -15.54 17.22 5.95
C GLU A 115 -14.20 16.99 5.21
N PRO A 116 -14.15 17.15 3.86
CA PRO A 116 -12.97 16.81 3.07
C PRO A 116 -11.76 17.70 3.36
N ALA A 117 -11.96 18.95 3.79
CA ALA A 117 -10.86 19.84 4.16
C ALA A 117 -10.12 19.32 5.40
N HIS A 118 -10.86 18.82 6.39
CA HIS A 118 -10.29 18.22 7.58
C HIS A 118 -9.65 16.87 7.28
N ALA A 119 -10.30 16.05 6.43
CA ALA A 119 -9.72 14.80 5.94
C ALA A 119 -8.36 15.00 5.26
N ARG A 120 -8.22 16.04 4.42
CA ARG A 120 -6.94 16.40 3.79
C ARG A 120 -5.85 16.63 4.83
N GLU A 121 -6.13 17.40 5.86
CA GLU A 121 -5.17 17.73 6.90
C GLU A 121 -4.76 16.48 7.69
N LEU A 122 -5.72 15.64 8.05
CA LEU A 122 -5.47 14.36 8.73
C LEU A 122 -4.63 13.40 7.89
N TYR A 123 -4.87 13.32 6.58
CA TYR A 123 -4.01 12.53 5.69
C TYR A 123 -2.59 13.11 5.60
N ARG A 124 -2.41 14.43 5.53
CA ARG A 124 -1.08 15.04 5.55
C ARG A 124 -0.33 14.74 6.84
N GLN A 125 -1.00 14.80 7.98
CA GLN A 125 -0.42 14.42 9.27
C GLN A 125 -0.06 12.93 9.30
N ALA A 126 -0.93 12.04 8.80
CA ALA A 126 -0.62 10.61 8.69
C ALA A 126 0.61 10.36 7.80
N ILE A 127 0.75 11.09 6.69
CA ILE A 127 1.92 11.02 5.81
C ILE A 127 3.18 11.47 6.54
N ALA A 128 3.10 12.55 7.33
CA ALA A 128 4.22 13.09 8.10
C ALA A 128 4.71 12.18 9.23
N THR A 129 3.91 11.19 9.66
CA THR A 129 4.39 10.16 10.60
C THR A 129 5.41 9.20 10.00
N GLU A 130 5.51 9.16 8.66
CA GLU A 130 6.35 8.22 7.91
C GLU A 130 6.12 6.74 8.25
N HIS A 131 4.99 6.41 8.89
CA HIS A 131 4.64 5.04 9.20
C HIS A 131 4.51 4.23 7.90
N PRO A 132 5.23 3.10 7.72
CA PRO A 132 5.37 2.42 6.42
C PRO A 132 4.06 2.13 5.70
N GLU A 133 3.06 1.61 6.43
CA GLU A 133 1.73 1.31 5.89
C GLU A 133 0.83 2.56 5.83
N HIS A 134 0.54 3.17 6.98
CA HIS A 134 -0.45 4.25 7.08
C HIS A 134 -0.08 5.52 6.32
N ALA A 135 1.21 5.90 6.24
CA ALA A 135 1.62 7.05 5.43
C ALA A 135 1.35 6.79 3.94
N ARG A 136 1.64 5.58 3.45
CA ARG A 136 1.40 5.17 2.06
C ARG A 136 -0.09 5.14 1.72
N THR A 137 -0.90 4.51 2.57
CA THR A 137 -2.36 4.46 2.37
C THR A 137 -2.98 5.86 2.48
N ALA A 138 -2.47 6.72 3.34
CA ALA A 138 -2.86 8.13 3.41
C ALA A 138 -2.49 8.91 2.14
N ARG A 139 -1.31 8.70 1.52
CA ARG A 139 -0.96 9.30 0.21
C ARG A 139 -1.98 8.92 -0.85
N PHE A 140 -2.33 7.64 -0.95
CA PHE A 140 -3.32 7.17 -1.92
C PHE A 140 -4.71 7.79 -1.68
N ASN A 141 -5.18 7.85 -0.43
CA ASN A 141 -6.49 8.42 -0.13
C ASN A 141 -6.52 9.95 -0.30
N LEU A 142 -5.43 10.64 0.03
CA LEU A 142 -5.27 12.04 -0.28
C LEU A 142 -5.31 12.26 -1.81
N ALA A 143 -4.61 11.43 -2.60
CA ALA A 143 -4.66 11.54 -4.05
C ALA A 143 -6.08 11.40 -4.61
N ASN A 144 -6.87 10.42 -4.13
CA ASN A 144 -8.28 10.29 -4.50
C ASN A 144 -9.07 11.55 -4.17
N LEU A 145 -8.84 12.13 -2.98
CA LEU A 145 -9.50 13.36 -2.56
C LEU A 145 -9.09 14.56 -3.44
N GLU A 146 -7.84 14.63 -3.87
CA GLU A 146 -7.37 15.67 -4.80
C GLU A 146 -8.03 15.51 -6.19
N VAL A 147 -8.16 14.28 -6.71
CA VAL A 147 -8.92 13.98 -7.94
C VAL A 147 -10.38 14.42 -7.83
N GLU A 148 -11.06 14.03 -6.76
CA GLU A 148 -12.48 14.39 -6.51
C GLU A 148 -12.70 15.91 -6.46
N GLN A 149 -11.66 16.68 -6.14
CA GLN A 149 -11.72 18.14 -6.07
C GLN A 149 -11.09 18.84 -7.28
N GLY A 150 -10.84 18.13 -8.38
CA GLY A 150 -10.34 18.70 -9.63
C GLY A 150 -8.88 19.14 -9.57
N ARG A 151 -8.07 18.49 -8.73
CA ARG A 151 -6.62 18.73 -8.58
C ARG A 151 -5.80 17.50 -8.99
N PRO A 152 -5.79 17.14 -10.28
CA PRO A 152 -5.13 15.93 -10.77
C PRO A 152 -3.61 16.01 -10.68
N ASP A 153 -3.00 17.19 -10.81
CA ASP A 153 -1.54 17.33 -10.72
C ASP A 153 -1.02 17.04 -9.31
N GLU A 154 -1.70 17.53 -8.29
CA GLU A 154 -1.42 17.21 -6.89
C GLU A 154 -1.65 15.73 -6.60
N ALA A 155 -2.70 15.14 -7.19
CA ALA A 155 -2.96 13.71 -7.08
C ALA A 155 -1.82 12.87 -7.70
N CYS A 156 -1.29 13.26 -8.85
CA CYS A 156 -0.20 12.53 -9.53
C CYS A 156 1.03 12.39 -8.63
N ALA A 157 1.47 13.49 -8.02
CA ALA A 157 2.64 13.49 -7.15
C ALA A 157 2.44 12.53 -5.96
N LEU A 158 1.24 12.49 -5.39
CA LEU A 158 0.89 11.59 -4.29
C LEU A 158 0.83 10.12 -4.74
N LEU A 159 0.30 9.85 -5.93
CA LEU A 159 0.22 8.50 -6.49
C LEU A 159 1.60 7.92 -6.77
N LEU A 160 2.47 8.69 -7.43
CA LEU A 160 3.85 8.27 -7.72
C LEU A 160 4.57 7.88 -6.43
N ARG A 161 4.43 8.67 -5.35
CA ARG A 161 4.97 8.35 -4.03
C ARG A 161 4.33 7.13 -3.36
N ALA A 162 3.02 6.91 -3.56
CA ALA A 162 2.34 5.72 -3.05
C ALA A 162 2.75 4.43 -3.78
N MET A 163 3.32 4.56 -4.98
CA MET A 163 3.83 3.48 -5.83
C MET A 163 5.30 3.14 -5.56
N GLU A 164 6.05 3.92 -4.77
CA GLU A 164 7.47 3.63 -4.45
C GLU A 164 7.59 2.40 -3.51
N PRO A 165 8.62 1.55 -3.61
CA PRO A 165 8.80 0.43 -2.68
C PRO A 165 9.02 0.89 -1.22
N PRO A 166 8.85 0.02 -0.20
CA PRO A 166 8.43 -1.39 -0.29
C PRO A 166 6.94 -1.55 -0.64
N PHE A 167 6.57 -2.54 -1.45
CA PHE A 167 5.18 -2.77 -1.88
C PHE A 167 4.32 -3.38 -0.78
N LEU A 168 3.93 -2.55 0.19
CA LEU A 168 3.07 -2.96 1.30
C LEU A 168 1.61 -3.05 0.86
N ALA A 169 1.03 -4.25 1.00
CA ALA A 169 -0.34 -4.57 0.60
C ALA A 169 -0.62 -4.20 -0.87
N ASP A 170 -1.85 -3.81 -1.20
CA ASP A 170 -2.29 -3.54 -2.58
C ASP A 170 -2.22 -2.06 -2.98
N THR A 171 -1.68 -1.19 -2.10
CA THR A 171 -1.75 0.27 -2.29
C THR A 171 -1.05 0.72 -3.58
N ALA A 172 0.11 0.16 -3.91
CA ALA A 172 0.82 0.48 -5.15
C ALA A 172 0.01 0.09 -6.39
N SER A 173 -0.67 -1.07 -6.38
CA SER A 173 -1.53 -1.52 -7.48
C SER A 173 -2.80 -0.67 -7.63
N ARG A 174 -3.35 -0.15 -6.52
CA ARG A 174 -4.48 0.79 -6.55
C ARG A 174 -4.05 2.17 -7.06
N ALA A 175 -2.90 2.66 -6.59
CA ALA A 175 -2.33 3.93 -7.03
C ALA A 175 -1.97 3.91 -8.53
N HIS A 176 -1.39 2.80 -8.99
CA HIS A 176 -1.11 2.53 -10.40
C HIS A 176 -2.35 2.71 -11.28
N ARG A 177 -3.44 1.98 -10.97
CA ARG A 177 -4.69 2.04 -11.74
C ARG A 177 -5.30 3.43 -11.75
N LEU A 178 -5.26 4.13 -10.61
CA LEU A 178 -5.78 5.50 -10.55
C LEU A 178 -4.94 6.46 -11.40
N LEU A 179 -3.61 6.35 -11.35
CA LEU A 179 -2.72 7.19 -12.16
C LEU A 179 -2.96 7.00 -13.66
N MET A 180 -3.12 5.75 -14.12
CA MET A 180 -3.46 5.46 -15.51
C MET A 180 -4.77 6.12 -15.95
N ALA A 181 -5.76 6.20 -15.05
CA ALA A 181 -7.04 6.82 -15.34
C ALA A 181 -6.99 8.36 -15.34
N VAL A 182 -6.26 8.97 -14.42
CA VAL A 182 -6.33 10.44 -14.18
C VAL A 182 -5.21 11.23 -14.86
N ALA A 183 -4.11 10.58 -15.25
CA ALA A 183 -2.94 11.27 -15.79
C ALA A 183 -2.13 10.41 -16.78
N PRO A 184 -2.71 10.03 -17.93
CA PRO A 184 -2.02 9.23 -18.95
C PRO A 184 -0.75 9.93 -19.51
N GLY A 185 -0.66 11.26 -19.41
CA GLY A 185 0.54 12.01 -19.82
C GLY A 185 1.73 11.89 -18.85
N ARG A 186 1.50 11.39 -17.64
CA ARG A 186 2.52 11.29 -16.56
C ARG A 186 3.03 9.86 -16.37
N LEU A 187 2.70 8.93 -17.28
CA LEU A 187 3.09 7.52 -17.18
C LEU A 187 4.61 7.31 -17.28
N ALA A 188 5.35 8.25 -17.86
CA ALA A 188 6.81 8.23 -17.87
C ALA A 188 7.41 8.26 -16.45
N GLU A 189 6.86 9.08 -15.54
CA GLU A 189 7.33 9.13 -14.15
C GLU A 189 7.01 7.82 -13.41
N ALA A 190 5.84 7.23 -13.66
CA ALA A 190 5.48 5.93 -13.09
C ALA A 190 6.42 4.83 -13.58
N ARG A 191 6.80 4.89 -14.85
CA ARG A 191 7.77 3.97 -15.45
C ARG A 191 9.09 4.05 -14.73
N GLU A 192 9.59 5.26 -14.45
CA GLU A 192 10.82 5.46 -13.68
C GLU A 192 10.75 4.92 -12.24
N VAL A 193 9.61 5.02 -11.57
CA VAL A 193 9.41 4.42 -10.23
C VAL A 193 9.60 2.91 -10.29
N TYR A 194 8.95 2.23 -11.24
CA TYR A 194 9.06 0.78 -11.35
C TYR A 194 10.39 0.30 -11.93
N LEU A 195 11.00 1.07 -12.84
CA LEU A 195 12.34 0.80 -13.34
C LEU A 195 13.37 0.73 -12.20
N ARG A 196 13.36 1.73 -11.32
CA ARG A 196 14.23 1.75 -10.15
C ARG A 196 13.95 0.58 -9.20
N ALA A 197 12.67 0.29 -8.95
CA ALA A 197 12.27 -0.82 -8.07
C ALA A 197 12.59 -2.20 -8.68
N ALA A 198 12.52 -2.36 -10.01
CA ALA A 198 12.87 -3.58 -10.72
C ALA A 198 14.37 -3.91 -10.66
N ALA A 199 15.21 -2.92 -10.37
CA ALA A 199 16.65 -3.07 -10.16
C ALA A 199 17.03 -3.29 -8.68
N SER A 200 16.05 -3.45 -7.79
CA SER A 200 16.27 -3.73 -6.37
C SER A 200 16.95 -5.09 -6.17
N GLU A 201 17.82 -5.20 -5.15
CA GLU A 201 18.39 -6.48 -4.70
C GLU A 201 17.34 -7.38 -4.05
N ASP A 202 16.28 -6.79 -3.50
CA ASP A 202 15.12 -7.53 -3.01
C ASP A 202 14.26 -8.04 -4.18
N GLU A 203 14.35 -9.35 -4.44
CA GLU A 203 13.74 -10.01 -5.60
C GLU A 203 12.19 -9.96 -5.56
N ASP A 204 11.58 -9.91 -4.37
CA ASP A 204 10.13 -9.75 -4.22
C ASP A 204 9.69 -8.37 -4.70
N THR A 205 10.42 -7.32 -4.28
CA THR A 205 10.24 -5.96 -4.81
C THR A 205 10.48 -5.93 -6.32
N ALA A 206 11.59 -6.50 -6.79
CA ALA A 206 11.92 -6.49 -8.21
C ALA A 206 10.82 -7.16 -9.05
N THR A 207 10.34 -8.33 -8.64
CA THR A 207 9.27 -9.09 -9.30
C THR A 207 7.95 -8.31 -9.32
N HIS A 208 7.55 -7.73 -8.19
CA HIS A 208 6.31 -6.95 -8.14
C HIS A 208 6.39 -5.68 -9.02
N ALA A 209 7.54 -5.00 -9.03
CA ALA A 209 7.78 -3.84 -9.88
C ALA A 209 7.71 -4.21 -11.36
N ARG A 210 8.34 -5.32 -11.77
CA ARG A 210 8.29 -5.83 -13.15
C ARG A 210 6.85 -6.10 -13.61
N ARG A 211 6.00 -6.66 -12.73
CA ARG A 211 4.58 -6.86 -13.03
C ARG A 211 3.82 -5.55 -13.23
N LEU A 212 4.00 -4.57 -12.35
CA LEU A 212 3.34 -3.26 -12.48
C LEU A 212 3.86 -2.46 -13.69
N LEU A 213 5.14 -2.63 -14.02
CA LEU A 213 5.75 -2.03 -15.18
C LEU A 213 5.23 -2.64 -16.48
N TYR A 214 5.01 -3.96 -16.51
CA TYR A 214 4.34 -4.64 -17.62
C TYR A 214 2.91 -4.14 -17.85
N ASP A 215 2.14 -3.94 -16.77
CA ASP A 215 0.78 -3.37 -16.85
C ASP A 215 0.80 -1.91 -17.35
N LEU A 216 1.81 -1.13 -16.92
CA LEU A 216 1.98 0.27 -17.32
C LEU A 216 2.36 0.44 -18.79
N ASP A 217 3.30 -0.39 -19.26
CA ASP A 217 3.91 -0.30 -20.59
C ASP A 217 4.22 -1.72 -21.06
N PRO A 218 3.28 -2.38 -21.77
CA PRO A 218 3.49 -3.74 -22.27
C PRO A 218 4.70 -3.87 -23.21
N ALA A 219 5.10 -2.76 -23.85
CA ALA A 219 6.29 -2.67 -24.69
C ALA A 219 7.58 -2.42 -23.88
N TYR A 220 7.51 -2.40 -22.55
CA TYR A 220 8.67 -2.39 -21.69
C TYR A 220 9.36 -3.75 -21.69
N LEU A 221 10.68 -3.72 -21.93
CA LEU A 221 11.57 -4.86 -21.81
C LEU A 221 12.25 -4.84 -20.45
N ILE A 222 12.06 -5.90 -19.69
CA ILE A 222 12.86 -6.14 -18.49
C ILE A 222 14.29 -6.46 -18.97
N PRO A 223 15.35 -5.84 -18.41
CA PRO A 223 16.72 -6.21 -18.75
C PRO A 223 16.96 -7.71 -18.52
N GLY A 224 17.38 -8.42 -19.56
CA GLY A 224 17.55 -9.89 -19.55
C GLY A 224 16.29 -10.69 -19.93
N ASP A 225 15.13 -10.04 -20.16
CA ASP A 225 13.97 -10.70 -20.75
C ASP A 225 14.12 -10.83 -22.27
N THR A 226 13.54 -11.91 -22.79
CA THR A 226 13.47 -12.17 -24.22
C THR A 226 12.12 -11.76 -24.79
N ILE A 227 12.07 -11.47 -26.09
CA ILE A 227 10.81 -11.32 -26.83
C ILE A 227 10.55 -12.55 -27.69
N ARG A 228 9.27 -12.88 -27.85
CA ARG A 228 8.82 -13.90 -28.77
C ARG A 228 8.29 -13.25 -30.05
N LEU A 229 8.71 -13.78 -31.20
CA LEU A 229 8.22 -13.43 -32.53
C LEU A 229 8.03 -14.73 -33.31
N GLY A 230 6.78 -15.12 -33.50
CA GLY A 230 6.39 -16.43 -33.98
C GLY A 230 6.89 -17.54 -33.04
N THR A 231 7.68 -18.45 -33.60
CA THR A 231 8.33 -19.55 -32.87
C THR A 231 9.73 -19.21 -32.36
N HIS A 232 10.19 -17.97 -32.58
CA HIS A 232 11.54 -17.55 -32.21
C HIS A 232 11.51 -16.72 -30.93
N THR A 233 12.57 -16.88 -30.14
CA THR A 233 12.83 -16.11 -28.93
C THR A 233 14.14 -15.37 -29.11
N PHE A 234 14.15 -14.07 -28.83
CA PHE A 234 15.31 -13.20 -29.03
C PHE A 234 15.62 -12.41 -27.77
N ASP A 235 16.90 -12.23 -27.46
CA ASP A 235 17.32 -11.10 -26.63
C ASP A 235 17.19 -9.83 -27.49
N PRO A 236 16.37 -8.84 -27.09
CA PRO A 236 16.23 -7.60 -27.83
C PRO A 236 17.55 -6.85 -28.04
N ALA A 237 18.51 -6.98 -27.13
CA ALA A 237 19.82 -6.33 -27.25
C ALA A 237 20.68 -6.92 -28.39
N ASP A 238 20.37 -8.14 -28.84
CA ASP A 238 21.04 -8.81 -29.94
C ASP A 238 20.43 -8.47 -31.30
N ILE A 239 19.25 -7.85 -31.36
CA ILE A 239 18.59 -7.50 -32.62
C ILE A 239 19.20 -6.22 -33.19
N GLU A 240 19.67 -6.30 -34.44
CA GLU A 240 20.28 -5.20 -35.18
C GLU A 240 19.27 -4.49 -36.07
N SER A 241 18.45 -5.26 -36.81
CA SER A 241 17.39 -4.75 -37.65
C SER A 241 16.25 -5.74 -37.75
N ALA A 242 15.05 -5.23 -38.06
CA ALA A 242 13.89 -6.04 -38.38
C ALA A 242 13.08 -5.34 -39.45
N GLU A 243 12.67 -6.09 -40.47
CA GLU A 243 11.89 -5.58 -41.60
C GLU A 243 10.84 -6.60 -42.00
N TRP A 244 9.64 -6.14 -42.37
CA TRP A 244 8.65 -7.03 -42.96
C TRP A 244 9.17 -7.53 -44.30
N ALA A 245 9.08 -8.83 -44.58
CA ALA A 245 9.63 -9.44 -45.80
C ALA A 245 9.07 -8.82 -47.10
N MET A 246 7.90 -8.19 -47.01
CA MET A 246 7.24 -7.48 -48.12
C MET A 246 7.62 -5.98 -48.20
N GLY A 247 8.59 -5.53 -47.39
CA GLY A 247 9.05 -4.14 -47.27
C GLY A 247 8.04 -3.19 -46.62
N LYS A 248 6.89 -3.69 -46.17
CA LYS A 248 5.83 -2.90 -45.52
C LYS A 248 5.03 -3.77 -44.57
N ARG A 249 4.42 -3.13 -43.57
CA ARG A 249 3.49 -3.79 -42.64
C ARG A 249 2.39 -4.54 -43.41
N PRO A 250 2.07 -5.79 -43.03
CA PRO A 250 1.04 -6.58 -43.69
C PRO A 250 -0.31 -5.86 -43.64
N GLY A 251 -1.10 -5.97 -44.72
CA GLY A 251 -2.48 -5.48 -44.74
C GLY A 251 -3.44 -6.34 -43.89
N TYR A 252 -2.98 -7.53 -43.49
CA TYR A 252 -3.67 -8.44 -42.58
C TYR A 252 -3.00 -8.41 -41.20
N SER A 253 -3.57 -9.13 -40.23
CA SER A 253 -2.98 -9.19 -38.89
C SER A 253 -1.70 -10.03 -38.82
N SER A 254 -1.23 -10.68 -39.89
CA SER A 254 -0.05 -11.53 -39.85
C SER A 254 0.85 -11.40 -41.08
N GLY A 255 2.13 -11.75 -40.93
CA GLY A 255 3.12 -11.72 -42.01
C GLY A 255 4.49 -12.27 -41.59
N TYR A 256 5.43 -12.31 -42.54
CA TYR A 256 6.81 -12.72 -42.27
C TYR A 256 7.69 -11.50 -41.97
N LEU A 257 8.46 -11.60 -40.89
CA LEU A 257 9.40 -10.59 -40.43
C LEU A 257 10.82 -11.15 -40.57
N ASP A 258 11.66 -10.46 -41.33
CA ASP A 258 13.09 -10.70 -41.42
C ASP A 258 13.78 -9.99 -40.24
N ILE A 259 14.54 -10.73 -39.45
CA ILE A 259 15.22 -10.24 -38.25
C ILE A 259 16.70 -10.55 -38.39
N HIS A 260 17.54 -9.52 -38.28
CA HIS A 260 18.99 -9.65 -38.27
C HIS A 260 19.54 -9.40 -36.87
N THR A 261 20.43 -10.28 -36.43
CA THR A 261 21.09 -10.16 -35.11
C THR A 261 22.54 -9.70 -35.27
N ARG A 262 23.06 -9.01 -34.25
CA ARG A 262 24.43 -8.48 -34.19
C ARG A 262 25.51 -9.56 -34.31
N GLY A 263 25.15 -10.83 -34.05
CA GLY A 263 26.01 -11.99 -34.30
C GLY A 263 26.07 -12.45 -35.76
N GLY A 264 25.41 -11.75 -36.68
CA GLY A 264 25.30 -12.10 -38.10
C GLY A 264 24.22 -13.14 -38.41
N GLY A 265 23.30 -13.41 -37.47
CA GLY A 265 22.18 -14.33 -37.68
C GLY A 265 21.06 -13.67 -38.48
N HIS A 266 20.45 -14.42 -39.40
CA HIS A 266 19.25 -14.03 -40.12
C HIS A 266 18.12 -15.01 -39.81
N HIS A 267 16.98 -14.49 -39.38
CA HIS A 267 15.82 -15.26 -38.97
C HIS A 267 14.57 -14.75 -39.68
N VAL A 268 13.69 -15.65 -40.08
CA VAL A 268 12.40 -15.34 -40.67
C VAL A 268 11.30 -15.82 -39.73
N ALA A 269 10.64 -14.89 -39.05
CA ALA A 269 9.57 -15.19 -38.11
C ALA A 269 8.20 -14.97 -38.75
N PHE A 270 7.29 -15.92 -38.62
CA PHE A 270 5.87 -15.68 -38.91
C PHE A 270 5.21 -15.05 -37.69
N VAL A 271 4.73 -13.82 -37.81
CA VAL A 271 4.20 -13.00 -36.72
C VAL A 271 2.69 -12.79 -36.94
N ASP A 272 1.86 -13.04 -35.92
CA ASP A 272 0.44 -12.64 -35.87
C ASP A 272 0.25 -11.52 -34.84
N LEU A 273 -0.05 -10.31 -35.29
CA LEU A 273 -0.29 -9.14 -34.46
C LEU A 273 -1.51 -9.25 -33.53
N ARG A 274 -2.33 -10.30 -33.67
CA ARG A 274 -3.39 -10.64 -32.70
C ARG A 274 -2.89 -11.53 -31.58
N ASP A 275 -1.79 -12.25 -31.80
CA ASP A 275 -1.10 -12.97 -30.73
C ASP A 275 -0.46 -11.93 -29.80
N PRO A 276 -0.74 -11.98 -28.49
CA PRO A 276 -0.25 -10.97 -27.56
C PRO A 276 1.28 -10.88 -27.49
N ASP A 277 2.00 -12.00 -27.63
CA ASP A 277 3.46 -12.00 -27.53
C ASP A 277 4.09 -11.43 -28.79
N ASP A 278 3.56 -11.78 -29.96
CA ASP A 278 3.98 -11.24 -31.24
C ASP A 278 3.70 -9.75 -31.35
N GLY A 279 2.50 -9.32 -30.94
CA GLY A 279 2.12 -7.92 -30.87
C GLY A 279 3.05 -7.13 -29.94
N ARG A 280 3.43 -7.72 -28.80
CA ARG A 280 4.43 -7.15 -27.87
C ARG A 280 5.81 -7.07 -28.51
N GLY A 281 6.29 -8.16 -29.11
CA GLY A 281 7.60 -8.23 -29.76
C GLY A 281 7.75 -7.14 -30.83
N ILE A 282 6.71 -6.92 -31.64
CA ILE A 282 6.70 -5.84 -32.65
C ILE A 282 6.73 -4.45 -32.02
N GLN A 283 5.96 -4.21 -30.95
CA GLN A 283 5.99 -2.91 -30.25
C GLN A 283 7.37 -2.62 -29.64
N VAL A 284 8.01 -3.65 -29.10
CA VAL A 284 9.39 -3.58 -28.61
C VAL A 284 10.35 -3.20 -29.74
N LEU A 285 10.28 -3.90 -30.87
CA LEU A 285 11.15 -3.64 -32.02
C LEU A 285 11.00 -2.22 -32.57
N ARG A 286 9.77 -1.72 -32.73
CA ARG A 286 9.50 -0.34 -33.15
C ARG A 286 10.23 0.67 -32.29
N ARG A 287 10.14 0.49 -30.96
CA ARG A 287 10.76 1.38 -30.00
C ARG A 287 12.29 1.27 -30.01
N LEU A 288 12.82 0.05 -30.09
CA LEU A 288 14.26 -0.20 -30.07
C LEU A 288 14.96 0.29 -31.33
N LEU A 289 14.33 0.10 -32.49
CA LEU A 289 14.89 0.43 -33.81
C LEU A 289 14.49 1.83 -34.30
N GLY A 290 13.53 2.49 -33.63
CA GLY A 290 13.02 3.80 -34.04
C GLY A 290 12.30 3.77 -35.40
N SER A 291 11.65 2.66 -35.72
CA SER A 291 10.98 2.44 -37.02
C SER A 291 9.46 2.36 -36.83
N ASP A 292 8.74 3.34 -37.38
CA ASP A 292 7.27 3.37 -37.41
C ASP A 292 6.67 2.41 -38.46
N ASP A 293 7.51 1.91 -39.39
CA ASP A 293 7.11 1.06 -40.52
C ASP A 293 7.01 -0.44 -40.18
N LEU A 294 7.56 -0.84 -39.02
CA LEU A 294 7.24 -2.11 -38.36
C LEU A 294 5.80 -2.10 -37.88
#